data_AF-A0A7C3HBB5-F1
#
_entry.id   AF-A0A7C3HBB5-F1
#
_cell.length_a   1.000
_cell.length_b   1.000
_cell.length_c   1.000
_cell.angle_alpha   90.00
_cell.angle_beta   90.00
_cell.angle_gamma   90.00
#
_symmetry.space_group_name_H-M   'P 1'
#
loop_
_entity.id
_entity.type
_entity.pdbx_description
1 polymer ?
#
loop_
_entity_poly.entity_id
_entity_poly.type
_entity_poly.pdbx_seq_one_letter_code
_entity_poly.pdbx_strand_id
1 'polypeptide(L)'
;MLLMCASATAWATDEGRDSDADGLSDMEEVREYNTDPQLADTDTDGLDDGREINEFFTHPRLVDSDHDGFLDGVEVRHGSDPLDAEDRPHSPDLDGDGISNTDERTLYGSDPQRADSDFDGLGDRLEIERYFTDPSQVDSDGDGFWDGEEVDAGTDPADPQSRPAGRP
;
A
#
# COMPACT_ATOMS: atom_id res chain seq x y z
N MET A 1 55.83 6.15 -49.67
CA MET A 1 54.36 5.98 -49.67
C MET A 1 53.97 5.61 -48.26
N LEU A 2 53.17 6.48 -47.65
CA LEU A 2 52.63 6.44 -46.28
C LEU A 2 51.94 5.10 -45.98
N LEU A 3 52.07 4.57 -44.77
CA LEU A 3 50.97 4.55 -43.78
C LEU A 3 51.49 3.99 -42.45
N MET A 4 51.48 4.84 -41.41
CA MET A 4 51.51 4.37 -40.04
C MET A 4 50.10 3.90 -39.69
N CYS A 5 49.91 2.62 -39.38
CA CYS A 5 48.69 2.17 -38.71
C CYS A 5 48.77 2.60 -37.26
N ALA A 6 48.00 3.65 -36.92
CA ALA A 6 47.81 4.11 -35.56
C ALA A 6 47.16 3.02 -34.70
N SER A 7 47.69 2.83 -33.50
CA SER A 7 47.05 2.09 -32.43
C SER A 7 45.72 2.76 -32.08
N ALA A 8 44.61 2.07 -32.35
CA ALA A 8 43.33 2.42 -31.78
C ALA A 8 43.26 1.90 -30.34
N THR A 9 43.74 2.68 -29.38
CA THR A 9 43.26 2.57 -28.01
C THR A 9 41.81 3.06 -28.01
N ALA A 10 40.87 2.12 -27.92
CA ALA A 10 39.47 2.42 -27.62
C ALA A 10 39.43 3.11 -26.25
N TRP A 11 39.23 4.42 -26.24
CA TRP A 11 38.73 5.11 -25.06
C TRP A 11 37.27 4.70 -24.92
N ALA A 12 37.00 3.67 -24.10
CA ALA A 12 35.67 3.52 -23.53
C ALA A 12 35.42 4.81 -22.75
N THR A 13 34.65 5.72 -23.34
CA THR A 13 34.21 6.92 -22.65
C THR A 13 33.38 6.47 -21.46
N ASP A 14 33.67 7.05 -20.32
CA ASP A 14 33.02 6.87 -19.01
C ASP A 14 31.50 7.12 -19.03
N GLU A 15 30.92 7.44 -20.19
CA GLU A 15 29.50 7.78 -20.38
C GLU A 15 28.56 6.56 -20.34
N GLY A 16 29.08 5.34 -20.26
CA GLY A 16 28.29 4.14 -20.03
C GLY A 16 28.70 3.40 -18.76
N ARG A 17 29.43 4.07 -17.87
CA ARG A 17 29.67 3.53 -16.53
C ARG A 17 28.37 3.63 -15.76
N ASP A 18 27.98 2.52 -15.16
CA ASP A 18 26.83 2.34 -14.29
C ASP A 18 27.40 1.56 -13.08
N SER A 19 27.62 2.27 -11.99
CA SER A 19 28.45 1.82 -10.87
C SER A 19 27.69 0.96 -9.86
N ASP A 20 26.38 1.15 -9.71
CA ASP A 20 25.50 0.37 -8.83
C ASP A 20 24.54 -0.57 -9.59
N ALA A 21 24.53 -0.50 -10.93
CA ALA A 21 23.84 -1.40 -11.83
C ALA A 21 22.31 -1.31 -11.77
N ASP A 22 21.77 -0.11 -11.54
CA ASP A 22 20.32 0.18 -11.53
C ASP A 22 19.74 0.45 -12.93
N GLY A 23 20.60 0.65 -13.93
CA GLY A 23 20.23 0.92 -15.31
C GLY A 23 20.36 2.39 -15.75
N LEU A 24 20.87 3.27 -14.89
CA LEU A 24 21.30 4.62 -15.22
C LEU A 24 22.83 4.68 -15.28
N SER A 25 23.39 5.52 -16.14
CA SER A 25 24.83 5.79 -16.07
C SER A 25 25.15 6.79 -14.96
N ASP A 26 26.35 6.67 -14.36
CA ASP A 26 26.87 7.61 -13.35
C ASP A 26 26.79 9.08 -13.81
N MET A 27 26.83 9.30 -15.13
CA MET A 27 26.72 10.63 -15.73
C MET A 27 25.28 11.13 -15.80
N GLU A 28 24.32 10.28 -16.16
CA GLU A 28 22.88 10.59 -16.19
C GLU A 28 22.40 10.92 -14.77
N GLU A 29 22.75 10.07 -13.82
CA GLU A 29 22.46 10.26 -12.39
C GLU A 29 22.93 11.62 -11.88
N VAL A 30 24.20 11.98 -12.09
CA VAL A 30 24.73 13.25 -11.58
C VAL A 30 24.19 14.47 -12.33
N ARG A 31 23.96 14.38 -13.65
CA ARG A 31 23.65 15.55 -14.49
C ARG A 31 22.17 15.81 -14.69
N GLU A 32 21.35 14.76 -14.72
CA GLU A 32 19.94 14.85 -15.10
C GLU A 32 19.03 14.63 -13.89
N TYR A 33 19.29 13.59 -13.10
CA TYR A 33 18.39 13.14 -12.04
C TYR A 33 18.83 13.56 -10.63
N ASN A 34 20.11 13.92 -10.49
CA ASN A 34 20.73 14.36 -9.24
C ASN A 34 20.66 13.29 -8.13
N THR A 35 20.80 12.01 -8.52
CA THR A 35 20.89 10.81 -7.67
C THR A 35 22.35 10.48 -7.29
N ASP A 36 22.58 9.47 -6.45
CA ASP A 36 23.93 9.02 -6.05
C ASP A 36 24.39 7.81 -6.87
N PRO A 37 25.41 7.93 -7.74
CA PRO A 37 25.91 6.85 -8.61
C PRO A 37 26.49 5.61 -7.95
N GLN A 38 26.38 5.49 -6.63
CA GLN A 38 26.85 4.33 -5.89
C GLN A 38 25.70 3.65 -5.14
N LEU A 39 24.48 4.18 -5.26
CA LEU A 39 23.29 3.72 -4.59
C LEU A 39 22.19 3.55 -5.63
N ALA A 40 21.88 2.29 -5.95
CA ALA A 40 20.79 1.96 -6.87
C ALA A 40 19.42 2.50 -6.43
N ASP A 41 19.27 2.91 -5.17
CA ASP A 41 18.05 3.47 -4.57
C ASP A 41 18.50 4.65 -3.69
N THR A 42 18.39 5.87 -4.23
CA THR A 42 18.98 7.08 -3.63
C THR A 42 18.22 7.55 -2.39
N ASP A 43 16.91 7.39 -2.34
CA ASP A 43 16.08 7.85 -1.22
C ASP A 43 15.68 6.74 -0.23
N THR A 44 15.99 5.49 -0.55
CA THR A 44 15.88 4.29 0.28
C THR A 44 14.45 3.83 0.53
N ASP A 45 13.56 4.03 -0.44
CA ASP A 45 12.16 3.64 -0.37
C ASP A 45 11.91 2.17 -0.83
N GLY A 46 12.91 1.57 -1.46
CA GLY A 46 12.90 0.20 -1.97
C GLY A 46 12.54 0.04 -3.45
N LEU A 47 12.48 1.14 -4.21
CA LEU A 47 12.47 1.21 -5.67
C LEU A 47 13.83 1.75 -6.15
N ASP A 48 14.36 1.21 -7.25
CA ASP A 48 15.66 1.65 -7.75
C ASP A 48 15.51 2.86 -8.68
N ASP A 49 16.46 3.82 -8.65
CA ASP A 49 16.36 5.11 -9.34
C ASP A 49 16.09 4.89 -10.85
N GLY A 50 16.76 3.89 -11.43
CA GLY A 50 16.54 3.43 -12.79
C GLY A 50 15.11 3.02 -13.11
N ARG A 51 14.43 2.24 -12.27
CA ARG A 51 13.01 1.86 -12.47
C ARG A 51 12.08 3.01 -12.16
N GLU A 52 12.38 3.83 -11.16
CA GLU A 52 11.61 5.04 -10.90
C GLU A 52 11.52 5.92 -12.15
N ILE A 53 12.65 6.14 -12.83
CA ILE A 53 12.68 6.99 -14.02
C ILE A 53 12.11 6.30 -15.26
N ASN A 54 12.43 5.01 -15.48
CA ASN A 54 12.14 4.35 -16.75
C ASN A 54 10.83 3.56 -16.76
N GLU A 55 10.29 3.16 -15.59
CA GLU A 55 9.14 2.27 -15.47
C GLU A 55 7.95 2.94 -14.74
N PHE A 56 8.18 3.53 -13.56
CA PHE A 56 7.10 4.04 -12.69
C PHE A 56 6.86 5.55 -12.78
N PHE A 57 7.85 6.30 -13.29
CA PHE A 57 7.82 7.76 -13.41
C PHE A 57 7.65 8.49 -12.06
N THR A 58 8.16 7.89 -10.99
CA THR A 58 8.25 8.45 -9.65
C THR A 58 9.49 9.34 -9.49
N HIS A 59 9.72 9.89 -8.31
CA HIS A 59 10.86 10.77 -8.02
C HIS A 59 11.93 10.03 -7.22
N PRO A 60 13.15 9.82 -7.78
CA PRO A 60 14.22 9.03 -7.15
C PRO A 60 14.93 9.68 -5.96
N ARG A 61 14.27 10.66 -5.37
CA ARG A 61 14.77 11.47 -4.24
C ARG A 61 13.67 11.75 -3.23
N LEU A 62 12.46 11.25 -3.47
CA LEU A 62 11.30 11.36 -2.63
C LEU A 62 10.78 9.96 -2.37
N VAL A 63 10.89 9.53 -1.13
CA VAL A 63 10.43 8.20 -0.71
C VAL A 63 8.92 7.96 -0.86
N ASP A 64 8.16 8.97 -1.28
CA ASP A 64 6.70 9.05 -1.37
C ASP A 64 6.38 10.17 -2.37
N SER A 65 6.10 9.79 -3.62
CA SER A 65 5.97 10.70 -4.76
C SER A 65 4.62 11.42 -4.81
N ASP A 66 3.55 10.80 -4.35
CA ASP A 66 2.20 11.37 -4.36
C ASP A 66 1.78 11.99 -3.01
N HIS A 67 2.58 11.75 -1.96
CA HIS A 67 2.44 12.25 -0.59
C HIS A 67 1.21 11.69 0.15
N ASP A 68 0.84 10.44 -0.11
CA ASP A 68 -0.26 9.76 0.58
C ASP A 68 0.17 9.04 1.87
N GLY A 69 1.48 8.90 2.07
CA GLY A 69 2.11 8.28 3.23
C GLY A 69 2.54 6.83 3.05
N PHE A 70 2.34 6.23 1.88
CA PHE A 70 3.00 5.00 1.45
C PHE A 70 4.30 5.33 0.70
N LEU A 71 5.21 4.35 0.65
CA LEU A 71 6.48 4.54 -0.06
C LEU A 71 6.33 4.01 -1.48
N ASP A 72 6.92 4.64 -2.49
CA ASP A 72 6.73 4.23 -3.90
C ASP A 72 7.14 2.76 -4.10
N GLY A 73 8.28 2.35 -3.52
CA GLY A 73 8.74 0.97 -3.50
C GLY A 73 7.82 -0.03 -2.79
N VAL A 74 7.00 0.43 -1.84
CA VAL A 74 5.96 -0.39 -1.20
C VAL A 74 4.76 -0.51 -2.12
N GLU A 75 4.29 0.58 -2.70
CA GLU A 75 3.13 0.62 -3.60
C GLU A 75 3.34 -0.28 -4.82
N VAL A 76 4.48 -0.13 -5.49
CA VAL A 76 4.87 -0.98 -6.62
C VAL A 76 4.93 -2.46 -6.23
N ARG A 77 5.43 -2.78 -5.04
CA ARG A 77 5.50 -4.19 -4.54
C ARG A 77 4.12 -4.76 -4.26
N HIS A 78 3.19 -3.92 -3.81
CA HIS A 78 1.83 -4.30 -3.43
C HIS A 78 0.81 -4.07 -4.56
N GLY A 79 1.26 -3.60 -5.72
CA GLY A 79 0.47 -3.49 -6.95
C GLY A 79 -0.48 -2.29 -6.98
N SER A 80 -0.20 -1.25 -6.20
CA SER A 80 -0.85 0.06 -6.32
C SER A 80 0.01 1.04 -7.12
N ASP A 81 -0.59 2.17 -7.53
CA ASP A 81 0.04 3.23 -8.31
C ASP A 81 0.70 4.31 -7.42
N PRO A 82 2.04 4.42 -7.39
CA PRO A 82 2.77 5.39 -6.55
C PRO A 82 2.63 6.86 -6.97
N LEU A 83 1.77 7.14 -7.95
CA LEU A 83 1.45 8.48 -8.42
C LEU A 83 -0.01 8.85 -8.18
N ASP A 84 -0.80 7.97 -7.55
CA ASP A 84 -2.21 8.19 -7.24
C ASP A 84 -2.48 8.01 -5.75
N ALA A 85 -2.56 9.12 -5.03
CA ALA A 85 -2.76 9.15 -3.58
C ALA A 85 -4.07 8.51 -3.07
N GLU A 86 -4.96 8.11 -3.98
CA GLU A 86 -6.17 7.36 -3.67
C GLU A 86 -6.05 5.84 -3.96
N ASP A 87 -5.02 5.40 -4.69
CA ASP A 87 -4.72 4.00 -4.97
C ASP A 87 -3.71 3.44 -3.96
N ARG A 88 -4.21 2.96 -2.82
CA ARG A 88 -3.37 2.48 -1.73
C ARG A 88 -2.92 1.02 -1.94
N PRO A 89 -1.75 0.63 -1.41
CA PRO A 89 -1.31 -0.76 -1.38
C PRO A 89 -2.40 -1.70 -0.90
N HIS A 90 -2.80 -2.65 -1.75
CA HIS A 90 -3.67 -3.74 -1.31
C HIS A 90 -2.88 -4.63 -0.33
N SER A 91 -3.07 -4.35 0.95
CA SER A 91 -2.67 -5.26 2.02
C SER A 91 -3.45 -6.56 1.85
N PRO A 92 -2.84 -7.73 2.11
CA PRO A 92 -3.54 -9.01 1.99
C PRO A 92 -4.81 -9.00 2.83
N ASP A 93 -5.84 -9.66 2.33
CA ASP A 93 -7.16 -9.86 2.93
C ASP A 93 -7.35 -11.39 2.99
N LEU A 94 -7.24 -11.96 4.18
CA LEU A 94 -7.13 -13.42 4.37
C LEU A 94 -8.48 -14.12 4.33
N ASP A 95 -9.56 -13.46 4.69
CA ASP A 95 -10.92 -14.02 4.67
C ASP A 95 -11.77 -13.57 3.48
N GLY A 96 -11.32 -12.56 2.74
CA GLY A 96 -11.97 -12.10 1.52
C GLY A 96 -13.16 -11.19 1.76
N ASP A 97 -13.32 -10.62 2.95
CA ASP A 97 -14.37 -9.64 3.25
C ASP A 97 -14.02 -8.24 2.68
N GLY A 98 -12.76 -8.05 2.30
CA GLY A 98 -12.15 -6.90 1.65
C GLY A 98 -11.82 -5.73 2.59
N ILE A 99 -11.80 -5.96 3.89
CA ILE A 99 -10.96 -5.19 4.81
C ILE A 99 -9.57 -5.81 4.73
N SER A 100 -8.52 -4.99 4.81
CA SER A 100 -7.17 -5.54 4.79
C SER A 100 -6.78 -6.11 6.15
N ASN A 101 -5.97 -7.20 6.18
CA ASN A 101 -5.48 -7.80 7.42
C ASN A 101 -4.78 -6.80 8.35
N THR A 102 -4.17 -5.77 7.75
CA THR A 102 -3.51 -4.69 8.49
C THR A 102 -4.57 -3.82 9.17
N ASP A 103 -5.57 -3.34 8.42
CA ASP A 103 -6.63 -2.49 8.94
C ASP A 103 -7.49 -3.20 9.99
N GLU A 104 -7.83 -4.46 9.76
CA GLU A 104 -8.53 -5.29 10.75
C GLU A 104 -7.77 -5.32 12.07
N ARG A 105 -6.46 -5.57 12.05
CA ARG A 105 -5.66 -5.62 13.28
C ARG A 105 -5.37 -4.26 13.91
N THR A 106 -5.18 -3.21 13.11
CA THR A 106 -4.66 -1.93 13.62
C THR A 106 -5.72 -0.85 13.78
N LEU A 107 -6.76 -0.86 12.94
CA LEU A 107 -7.79 0.16 12.91
C LEU A 107 -9.08 -0.32 13.58
N TYR A 108 -9.53 -1.54 13.27
CA TYR A 108 -10.85 -2.03 13.68
C TYR A 108 -10.83 -3.01 14.86
N GLY A 109 -9.71 -3.71 15.08
CA GLY A 109 -9.61 -4.73 16.13
C GLY A 109 -10.26 -6.07 15.78
N SER A 110 -10.70 -6.26 14.54
CA SER A 110 -11.23 -7.52 14.02
C SER A 110 -10.14 -8.60 13.78
N ASP A 111 -10.58 -9.84 13.59
CA ASP A 111 -9.77 -11.02 13.31
C ASP A 111 -9.61 -11.23 11.79
N PRO A 112 -8.40 -11.04 11.22
CA PRO A 112 -8.17 -11.09 9.76
C PRO A 112 -8.50 -12.38 9.03
N GLN A 113 -8.87 -13.42 9.77
CA GLN A 113 -9.19 -14.72 9.21
C GLN A 113 -10.70 -14.99 9.24
N ARG A 114 -11.51 -13.98 9.55
CA ARG A 114 -12.95 -14.08 9.74
C ARG A 114 -13.67 -12.81 9.28
N ALA A 115 -14.44 -12.97 8.21
CA ALA A 115 -15.38 -11.96 7.72
C ALA A 115 -16.53 -11.60 8.70
N ASP A 116 -16.56 -12.23 9.87
CA ASP A 116 -17.50 -12.04 10.99
C ASP A 116 -16.70 -12.44 12.25
N SER A 117 -16.08 -11.45 12.85
CA SER A 117 -15.02 -11.59 13.85
C SER A 117 -15.53 -12.05 15.21
N ASP A 118 -16.70 -11.58 15.59
CA ASP A 118 -17.33 -11.84 16.89
C ASP A 118 -18.46 -12.89 16.84
N PHE A 119 -18.85 -13.31 15.63
CA PHE A 119 -19.83 -14.34 15.33
C PHE A 119 -21.28 -14.00 15.71
N ASP A 120 -21.63 -12.72 15.66
CA ASP A 120 -22.98 -12.28 15.96
C ASP A 120 -23.94 -12.38 14.75
N GLY A 121 -23.38 -12.58 13.55
CA GLY A 121 -24.09 -12.74 12.28
C GLY A 121 -24.08 -11.50 11.38
N LEU A 122 -23.48 -10.39 11.81
CA LEU A 122 -23.17 -9.22 11.02
C LEU A 122 -21.68 -9.23 10.66
N GLY A 123 -21.35 -9.18 9.37
CA GLY A 123 -19.95 -9.25 8.95
C GLY A 123 -19.21 -7.93 9.12
N ASP A 124 -17.91 -7.99 9.42
CA ASP A 124 -17.07 -6.86 9.82
C ASP A 124 -17.17 -5.67 8.87
N ARG A 125 -17.10 -5.90 7.55
CA ARG A 125 -17.29 -4.81 6.57
C ARG A 125 -18.61 -4.07 6.76
N LEU A 126 -19.71 -4.78 6.97
CA LEU A 126 -21.03 -4.15 7.10
C LEU A 126 -21.11 -3.34 8.40
N GLU A 127 -20.55 -3.87 9.47
CA GLU A 127 -20.43 -3.18 10.74
C GLU A 127 -19.71 -1.85 10.57
N ILE A 128 -18.55 -1.85 9.90
CA ILE A 128 -17.75 -0.65 9.71
C ILE A 128 -18.38 0.36 8.74
N GLU A 129 -18.83 -0.09 7.56
CA GLU A 129 -19.22 0.82 6.48
C GLU A 129 -20.67 1.31 6.58
N ARG A 130 -21.55 0.52 7.20
CA ARG A 130 -22.99 0.74 7.15
C ARG A 130 -23.63 0.96 8.51
N TYR A 131 -23.28 0.13 9.49
CA TYR A 131 -23.93 0.14 10.81
C TYR A 131 -23.15 0.95 11.85
N PHE A 132 -21.86 1.21 11.58
CA PHE A 132 -20.93 1.92 12.45
C PHE A 132 -20.83 1.30 13.86
N THR A 133 -20.87 -0.03 13.92
CA THR A 133 -20.67 -0.88 15.11
C THR A 133 -19.21 -1.34 15.21
N ASP A 134 -18.85 -1.97 16.34
CA ASP A 134 -17.51 -2.52 16.60
C ASP A 134 -17.47 -4.01 16.21
N PRO A 135 -16.72 -4.39 15.16
CA PRO A 135 -16.72 -5.76 14.65
C PRO A 135 -16.13 -6.81 15.59
N SER A 136 -15.58 -6.39 16.73
CA SER A 136 -15.07 -7.29 17.75
C SER A 136 -16.04 -7.49 18.93
N GLN A 137 -17.22 -6.87 18.89
CA GLN A 137 -18.18 -6.83 19.99
C GLN A 137 -19.59 -7.19 19.54
N VAL A 138 -20.05 -8.37 19.99
CA VAL A 138 -21.39 -8.91 19.66
C VAL A 138 -22.58 -8.04 20.11
N ASP A 139 -22.37 -6.90 20.77
CA ASP A 139 -23.38 -5.98 21.32
C ASP A 139 -22.67 -4.63 21.50
N SER A 140 -22.61 -3.86 20.42
CA SER A 140 -21.78 -2.65 20.34
C SER A 140 -22.29 -1.51 21.20
N ASP A 141 -23.61 -1.38 21.35
CA ASP A 141 -24.23 -0.32 22.14
C ASP A 141 -24.48 -0.71 23.61
N GLY A 142 -24.32 -1.99 23.94
CA GLY A 142 -24.35 -2.56 25.28
C GLY A 142 -25.75 -2.67 25.87
N ASP A 143 -26.78 -2.75 25.03
CA ASP A 143 -28.17 -2.75 25.47
C ASP A 143 -28.77 -4.15 25.70
N GLY A 144 -28.02 -5.18 25.30
CA GLY A 144 -28.29 -6.59 25.54
C GLY A 144 -28.86 -7.36 24.34
N PHE A 145 -28.91 -6.76 23.15
CA PHE A 145 -29.19 -7.44 21.89
C PHE A 145 -27.91 -7.51 21.04
N TRP A 146 -27.80 -8.51 20.17
CA TRP A 146 -26.64 -8.61 19.29
C TRP A 146 -26.82 -7.75 18.04
N ASP A 147 -25.75 -7.14 17.53
CA ASP A 147 -25.83 -6.21 16.41
C ASP A 147 -26.48 -6.89 15.18
N GLY A 148 -26.07 -8.14 14.89
CA GLY A 148 -26.69 -8.99 13.88
C GLY A 148 -28.18 -9.31 14.14
N GLU A 149 -28.58 -9.52 15.40
CA GLU A 149 -30.01 -9.74 15.77
C GLU A 149 -30.84 -8.48 15.51
N GLU A 150 -30.30 -7.31 15.80
CA GLU A 150 -30.96 -6.02 15.63
C GLU A 150 -31.12 -5.66 14.16
N VAL A 151 -30.09 -5.87 13.35
CA VAL A 151 -30.17 -5.69 11.91
C VAL A 151 -31.23 -6.59 11.29
N ASP A 152 -31.31 -7.86 11.70
CA ASP A 152 -32.34 -8.80 11.25
C ASP A 152 -33.75 -8.38 11.71
N ALA A 153 -33.87 -7.76 12.89
CA ALA A 153 -35.12 -7.18 13.39
C ALA A 153 -35.48 -5.83 12.76
N GLY A 154 -34.56 -5.22 12.00
CA GLY A 154 -34.72 -3.91 11.38
C GLY A 154 -34.59 -2.75 12.36
N THR A 155 -33.88 -2.96 13.47
CA THR A 155 -33.52 -1.92 14.44
C THR A 155 -32.08 -1.42 14.21
N ASP A 156 -31.61 -0.50 15.05
CA ASP A 156 -30.33 0.21 14.86
C ASP A 156 -29.35 -0.28 15.92
N PRO A 157 -28.34 -1.09 15.57
CA PRO A 157 -27.43 -1.72 16.53
C PRO A 157 -26.43 -0.75 17.19
N ALA A 158 -26.39 0.51 16.74
CA ALA A 158 -25.55 1.54 17.35
C ALA A 158 -26.34 2.47 18.31
N ASP A 159 -27.64 2.23 18.51
CA ASP A 159 -28.50 3.04 19.37
C ASP A 159 -29.15 2.20 20.48
N PRO A 160 -28.73 2.35 21.76
CA PRO A 160 -29.17 1.51 22.87
C PRO A 160 -30.65 1.71 23.28
N GLN A 161 -31.37 2.54 22.54
CA GLN A 161 -32.82 2.76 22.65
C GLN A 161 -33.61 2.07 21.52
N SER A 162 -32.94 1.59 20.48
CA SER A 162 -33.52 1.03 19.26
C SER A 162 -33.62 -0.49 19.35
N ARG A 163 -34.56 -1.00 20.15
CA ARG A 163 -34.60 -2.44 20.48
C ARG A 163 -35.56 -3.25 19.62
N PRO A 164 -35.23 -4.51 19.31
CA PRO A 164 -36.18 -5.47 18.77
C PRO A 164 -37.43 -5.55 19.66
N ALA A 165 -38.61 -5.68 19.04
CA ALA A 165 -39.81 -6.03 19.79
C ALA A 165 -39.60 -7.44 20.36
N GLY A 166 -39.39 -7.53 21.69
CA GLY A 166 -38.90 -8.73 22.37
C GLY A 166 -39.46 -10.06 21.83
N ARG A 167 -38.57 -11.06 21.72
CA ARG A 167 -38.90 -12.40 21.22
C ARG A 167 -40.25 -12.91 21.76
N PRO A 168 -41.12 -13.46 20.90
CA PRO A 168 -42.41 -14.03 21.32
C PRO A 168 -42.27 -15.16 22.35
#